data_AF-A0AAW0FH87-F1
#
_entry.id   AF-A0AAW0FH87-F1
#
_cell.length_a   1.000
_cell.length_b   1.000
_cell.length_c   1.000
_cell.angle_alpha   90.00
_cell.angle_beta   90.00
_cell.angle_gamma   90.00
#
_symmetry.space_group_name_H-M   'P 1'
#
loop_
_entity.id
_entity.type
_entity.pdbx_description
1 polymer ?
#
loop_
_entity_poly.entity_id
_entity_poly.type
_entity_poly.pdbx_seq_one_letter_code
_entity_poly.pdbx_strand_id
1 'polypeptide(L)'
;MMREEIGESRQKWHLWRRRYDLFKLEDEEKEEYEQFGMIDAPFLSFEFPVNNESGEVIGSVDRNWVGLGRELFTDTGVYIIRMDPGSFAGLGDQYPAVAGPLTLDQRAILLGNAISVDFDYFSRHSRGFGDLIIYINVSNKMK
;
A
#
# COMPACT_ATOMS: atom_id res chain seq x y z
N MET A 1 -9.49 7.36 -26.26
CA MET A 1 -8.24 7.50 -25.49
C MET A 1 -8.07 6.21 -24.72
N MET A 2 -7.13 5.34 -25.15
CA MET A 2 -6.86 4.07 -24.47
C MET A 2 -6.00 4.35 -23.24
N ARG A 3 -6.33 3.70 -22.13
CA ARG A 3 -5.61 3.72 -20.86
C ARG A 3 -5.01 2.33 -20.72
N GLU A 4 -3.69 2.23 -20.68
CA GLU A 4 -2.98 0.97 -20.45
C GLU A 4 -2.98 0.70 -18.94
N GLU A 5 -3.56 -0.40 -18.48
CA GLU A 5 -3.60 -0.80 -17.07
C GLU A 5 -2.23 -1.38 -16.67
N ILE A 6 -1.69 -0.95 -15.53
CA ILE A 6 -0.40 -1.42 -15.00
C ILE A 6 -0.61 -2.56 -14.01
N GLY A 7 -1.74 -2.53 -13.31
CA GLY A 7 -2.08 -3.47 -12.26
C GLY A 7 -3.09 -2.88 -11.28
N GLU A 8 -3.30 -3.58 -10.18
CA GLU A 8 -4.40 -3.33 -9.28
C GLU A 8 -4.04 -3.60 -7.80
N SER A 9 -4.77 -2.93 -6.92
CA SER A 9 -4.77 -3.18 -5.48
C SER A 9 -6.17 -3.64 -5.08
N ARG A 10 -6.31 -4.89 -4.64
CA ARG A 10 -7.60 -5.47 -4.25
C ARG A 10 -7.73 -5.49 -2.73
N GLN A 11 -8.76 -4.84 -2.20
CA GLN A 11 -9.09 -4.91 -0.78
C GLN A 11 -9.80 -6.23 -0.47
N LYS A 12 -9.28 -6.97 0.52
CA LYS A 12 -9.96 -8.15 1.08
C LYS A 12 -10.74 -7.72 2.32
N TRP A 13 -12.06 -7.92 2.29
CA TRP A 13 -12.91 -7.57 3.43
C TRP A 13 -12.50 -8.38 4.67
N HIS A 14 -12.41 -7.68 5.79
CA HIS A 14 -12.17 -8.27 7.10
C HIS A 14 -12.70 -7.34 8.19
N LEU A 15 -13.27 -7.88 9.26
CA LEU A 15 -13.98 -7.08 10.27
C LEU A 15 -13.06 -6.16 11.09
N TRP A 16 -11.83 -6.59 11.37
CA TRP A 16 -10.84 -5.82 12.17
C TRP A 16 -9.42 -5.81 11.60
N ARG A 17 -9.23 -6.25 10.35
CA ARG A 17 -7.93 -6.27 9.69
C ARG A 17 -8.02 -5.51 8.38
N ARG A 18 -6.89 -4.98 7.96
CA ARG A 18 -6.72 -4.27 6.69
C ARG A 18 -5.89 -5.15 5.80
N ARG A 19 -6.57 -5.70 4.79
CA ARG A 19 -6.00 -6.65 3.86
C ARG A 19 -6.06 -6.10 2.46
N TYR A 20 -4.91 -6.04 1.82
CA TYR A 20 -4.78 -5.65 0.42
C TYR A 20 -3.89 -6.67 -0.28
N ASP A 21 -4.32 -7.12 -1.44
CA ASP A 21 -3.48 -7.86 -2.37
C ASP A 21 -3.06 -6.93 -3.49
N LEU A 22 -1.79 -7.00 -3.89
CA LEU A 22 -1.22 -6.18 -4.96
C LEU A 22 -0.87 -7.08 -6.14
N PHE A 23 -1.43 -6.73 -7.30
CA PHE A 23 -1.24 -7.47 -8.53
C PHE A 23 -0.63 -6.57 -9.60
N LYS A 24 0.39 -7.08 -10.29
CA LYS A 24 0.92 -6.48 -11.51
C LYS A 24 0.28 -7.16 -12.71
N LEU A 25 -0.07 -6.39 -13.73
CA LEU A 25 -0.52 -6.94 -15.01
C LEU A 25 0.70 -7.47 -15.78
N GLU A 26 0.68 -8.75 -16.16
CA GLU A 26 1.72 -9.39 -16.99
C GLU A 26 1.33 -9.42 -18.47
N ASP A 27 0.05 -9.61 -18.78
CA ASP A 27 -0.47 -9.65 -20.15
C ASP A 27 -1.83 -8.93 -20.23
N GLU A 28 -1.88 -7.82 -20.97
CA GLU A 28 -3.07 -6.99 -21.15
C GLU A 28 -4.14 -7.68 -22.02
N GLU A 29 -3.75 -8.50 -23.00
CA GLU A 29 -4.71 -9.17 -23.88
C GLU A 29 -5.40 -10.35 -23.18
N LYS A 30 -4.68 -11.01 -22.27
CA LYS A 30 -5.19 -12.17 -21.50
C LYS A 30 -5.76 -11.80 -20.14
N GLU A 31 -5.67 -10.54 -19.73
CA GLU A 31 -5.99 -10.08 -18.37
C GLU A 31 -5.27 -10.92 -17.29
N GLU A 32 -3.99 -11.23 -17.52
CA GLU A 32 -3.19 -12.07 -16.62
C GLU A 32 -2.50 -11.21 -15.55
N TYR A 33 -2.78 -11.50 -14.29
CA TYR A 33 -2.30 -10.76 -13.13
C TYR A 33 -1.41 -11.62 -12.24
N GLU A 34 -0.21 -11.12 -11.93
CA GLU A 34 0.70 -11.73 -10.97
C GLU A 34 0.58 -11.04 -9.61
N GLN A 35 0.23 -11.79 -8.56
CA GLN A 35 0.29 -11.26 -7.20
C GLN A 35 1.74 -11.16 -6.77
N PHE A 36 2.21 -9.95 -6.48
CA PHE A 36 3.58 -9.75 -6.00
C PHE A 36 3.65 -9.39 -4.52
N GLY A 37 2.54 -8.92 -3.94
CA GLY A 37 2.53 -8.42 -2.57
C GLY A 37 1.19 -8.59 -1.86
N MET A 38 1.24 -8.65 -0.54
CA MET A 38 0.09 -8.62 0.34
C MET A 38 0.37 -7.74 1.56
N ILE A 39 -0.63 -6.97 1.97
CA ILE A 39 -0.67 -6.25 3.24
C ILE A 39 -1.68 -6.97 4.14
N ASP A 40 -1.31 -7.27 5.38
CA ASP A 40 -2.25 -7.74 6.41
C ASP A 40 -1.98 -7.07 7.76
N ALA A 41 -2.59 -5.92 7.98
CA ALA A 41 -2.37 -5.07 9.14
C ALA A 41 -3.57 -5.06 10.11
N PRO A 42 -3.37 -4.94 11.44
CA PRO A 42 -4.45 -4.71 12.40
C PRO A 42 -5.17 -3.37 12.17
N PHE A 43 -6.39 -3.22 12.71
CA PHE A 43 -7.21 -2.01 12.56
C PHE A 43 -6.59 -0.71 13.13
N LEU A 44 -5.65 -0.79 14.07
CA LEU A 44 -4.97 0.39 14.65
C LEU A 44 -3.51 0.51 14.19
N SER A 45 -3.15 -0.11 13.06
CA SER A 45 -1.78 -0.07 12.56
C SER A 45 -1.40 1.31 12.04
N PHE A 46 -0.19 1.73 12.35
CA PHE A 46 0.48 2.87 11.71
C PHE A 46 1.42 2.41 10.59
N GLU A 47 1.56 1.10 10.42
CA GLU A 47 2.53 0.47 9.54
C GLU A 47 1.81 -0.57 8.69
N PHE A 48 2.07 -0.53 7.39
CA PHE A 48 1.44 -1.42 6.43
C PHE A 48 2.54 -2.07 5.59
N PRO A 49 3.24 -3.10 6.14
CA PRO A 49 4.24 -3.84 5.39
C PRO A 49 3.58 -4.58 4.22
N VAL A 50 4.29 -4.59 3.09
CA VAL A 50 3.96 -5.40 1.91
C VAL A 50 4.87 -6.62 1.94
N ASN A 51 4.27 -7.79 2.14
CA ASN A 51 4.97 -9.06 2.16
C ASN A 51 4.86 -9.78 0.81
N ASN A 52 5.95 -10.40 0.35
CA ASN A 52 5.93 -11.34 -0.77
C ASN A 52 5.40 -12.73 -0.32
N GLU A 53 5.33 -13.69 -1.24
CA GLU A 53 4.91 -15.08 -0.95
C GLU A 53 5.78 -15.76 0.11
N SER A 54 7.08 -15.45 0.15
CA SER A 54 8.05 -15.94 1.15
C SER A 54 7.88 -15.30 2.53
N GLY A 55 7.01 -14.30 2.67
CA GLY A 55 6.81 -13.53 3.91
C GLY A 55 7.81 -12.39 4.13
N GLU A 56 8.71 -12.13 3.18
CA GLU A 56 9.71 -11.06 3.25
C GLU A 56 9.07 -9.72 2.88
N VAL A 57 9.54 -8.64 3.52
CA VAL A 57 9.02 -7.29 3.30
C VAL A 57 9.66 -6.71 2.04
N ILE A 58 8.85 -6.42 1.03
CA ILE A 58 9.29 -5.83 -0.24
C ILE A 58 8.96 -4.33 -0.36
N GLY A 59 8.13 -3.82 0.55
CA GLY A 59 7.77 -2.41 0.65
C GLY A 59 6.98 -2.12 1.92
N SER A 60 6.76 -0.85 2.23
CA SER A 60 5.87 -0.45 3.33
C SER A 60 5.19 0.88 3.03
N VAL A 61 3.99 1.06 3.59
CA VAL A 61 3.31 2.34 3.70
C VAL A 61 3.16 2.63 5.19
N ASP A 62 3.97 3.55 5.72
CA ASP A 62 4.00 3.86 7.14
C ASP A 62 3.51 5.29 7.38
N ARG A 63 2.74 5.48 8.44
CA ARG A 63 2.33 6.80 8.91
C ARG A 63 3.11 7.11 10.18
N ASN A 64 4.14 7.93 10.03
CA ASN A 64 4.94 8.33 11.19
C ASN A 64 4.28 9.51 11.89
N TRP A 65 3.89 9.32 13.14
CA TRP A 65 3.60 10.42 14.06
C TRP A 65 4.94 10.90 14.64
N VAL A 66 5.55 11.89 14.01
CA VAL A 66 6.80 12.49 14.49
C VAL A 66 6.54 13.39 15.70
N GLY A 67 6.11 12.77 16.82
CA GLY A 67 6.08 13.42 18.13
C GLY A 67 4.82 13.18 18.92
N LEU A 68 4.90 12.23 19.86
CA LEU A 68 3.99 12.15 21.01
C LEU A 68 3.84 13.54 21.66
N GLY A 69 2.70 14.20 21.44
CA GLY A 69 2.21 15.31 22.27
C GLY A 69 2.19 16.72 21.69
N ARG A 70 2.82 17.02 20.55
CA ARG A 70 2.71 18.35 19.89
C ARG A 70 1.91 18.36 18.59
N GLU A 71 1.76 17.22 17.91
CA GLU A 71 1.08 17.09 16.61
C GLU A 71 -0.36 16.55 16.68
N LEU A 72 -0.93 16.33 17.87
CA LEU A 72 -2.37 15.99 18.00
C LEU A 72 -3.30 17.12 17.52
N PHE A 73 -2.75 18.29 17.17
CA PHE A 73 -3.49 19.50 16.79
C PHE A 73 -3.02 20.14 15.47
N THR A 74 -2.06 19.53 14.76
CA THR A 74 -1.63 19.99 13.43
C THR A 74 -1.96 18.94 12.38
N ASP A 75 -2.85 19.32 11.47
CA ASP A 75 -3.64 18.50 10.56
C ASP A 75 -2.86 17.83 9.41
N THR A 76 -1.61 17.40 9.63
CA THR A 76 -0.79 16.78 8.55
C THR A 76 0.11 15.67 9.08
N GLY A 77 -0.38 14.43 9.03
CA GLY A 77 0.44 13.25 9.25
C GLY A 77 1.36 13.00 8.04
N VAL A 78 2.63 12.66 8.28
CA VAL A 78 3.60 12.35 7.22
C VAL A 78 3.49 10.86 6.85
N TYR A 79 3.32 10.59 5.56
CA TYR A 79 3.35 9.24 5.00
C TYR A 79 4.74 8.93 4.45
N ILE A 80 5.28 7.78 4.85
CA ILE A 80 6.55 7.26 4.37
C ILE A 80 6.23 6.02 3.54
N ILE A 81 6.55 6.05 2.25
CA ILE A 81 6.44 4.88 1.38
C ILE A 81 7.84 4.36 1.11
N ARG A 82 8.11 3.13 1.52
CA ARG A 82 9.37 2.43 1.31
C ARG A 82 9.21 1.44 0.17
N MET A 83 10.07 1.55 -0.82
CA MET A 83 10.01 0.75 -2.05
C MET A 83 11.36 0.12 -2.42
N ASP A 84 12.39 0.44 -1.65
CA ASP A 84 13.77 0.05 -1.92
C ASP A 84 14.36 -0.61 -0.66
N PRO A 85 15.07 -1.75 -0.78
CA PRO A 85 15.63 -2.43 0.38
C PRO A 85 16.53 -1.51 1.24
N GLY A 86 17.29 -0.62 0.60
CA GLY A 86 18.13 0.36 1.29
C GLY A 86 17.35 1.34 2.18
N SER A 87 16.06 1.56 1.90
CA SER A 87 15.21 2.45 2.71
C SER A 87 14.79 1.85 4.05
N PHE A 88 15.10 0.57 4.30
CA PHE A 88 14.88 -0.13 5.57
C PHE A 88 16.14 -0.21 6.44
N ALA A 89 17.25 0.39 6.02
CA ALA A 89 18.50 0.38 6.79
C ALA A 89 18.28 0.96 8.20
N GLY A 90 18.63 0.19 9.23
CA GLY A 90 18.43 0.55 10.63
C GLY A 90 17.07 0.20 11.23
N LEU A 91 16.17 -0.44 10.47
CA LEU A 91 14.85 -0.89 10.94
C LEU A 91 14.75 -2.41 11.11
N GLY A 92 15.87 -3.11 11.30
CA GLY A 92 15.92 -4.58 11.33
C GLY A 92 15.10 -5.24 12.44
N ASP A 93 14.90 -4.54 13.58
CA ASP A 93 14.03 -5.03 14.67
C ASP A 93 12.56 -5.07 14.26
N GLN A 94 12.17 -4.19 13.33
CA GLN A 94 10.80 -4.00 12.86
C GLN A 94 10.52 -4.77 11.57
N TYR A 95 11.50 -4.82 10.67
CA TYR A 95 11.45 -5.54 9.40
C TYR A 95 12.63 -6.52 9.33
N PRO A 96 12.48 -7.73 9.92
CA PRO A 96 13.60 -8.67 10.09
C PRO A 96 14.05 -9.31 8.78
N ALA A 97 13.17 -9.38 7.78
CA ALA A 97 13.46 -9.91 6.45
C ALA A 97 12.94 -8.93 5.40
N VAL A 98 13.85 -8.39 4.59
CA VAL A 98 13.55 -7.41 3.53
C VAL A 98 14.06 -7.96 2.21
N ALA A 99 13.21 -7.93 1.19
CA ALA A 99 13.50 -8.36 -0.17
C ALA A 99 13.22 -7.23 -1.18
N GLY A 100 13.48 -7.47 -2.47
CA GLY A 100 13.27 -6.51 -3.55
C GLY A 100 14.55 -6.27 -4.36
N PRO A 101 14.66 -5.12 -5.07
CA PRO A 101 13.74 -3.97 -5.08
C PRO A 101 12.46 -4.21 -5.89
N LEU A 102 11.40 -3.44 -5.58
CA LEU A 102 10.20 -3.40 -6.42
C LEU A 102 10.51 -2.83 -7.81
N THR A 103 9.88 -3.40 -8.84
CA THR A 103 9.90 -2.86 -10.21
C THR A 103 9.14 -1.53 -10.28
N LEU A 104 9.33 -0.76 -11.37
CA LEU A 104 8.65 0.54 -11.51
C LEU A 104 7.12 0.41 -11.47
N ASP A 105 6.58 -0.63 -12.11
CA ASP A 105 5.14 -0.91 -12.14
C ASP A 105 4.61 -1.26 -10.75
N GLN A 106 5.32 -2.14 -10.03
CA GLN A 106 5.00 -2.50 -8.65
C GLN A 106 5.03 -1.29 -7.71
N ARG A 107 5.96 -0.35 -7.94
CA ARG A 107 6.02 0.93 -7.21
C ARG A 107 4.81 1.81 -7.49
N ALA A 108 4.38 1.88 -8.75
CA ALA A 108 3.20 2.64 -9.13
C ALA A 108 1.92 2.05 -8.50
N ILE A 109 1.81 0.72 -8.48
CA ILE A 109 0.72 -0.01 -7.81
C ILE A 109 0.75 0.23 -6.30
N LEU A 110 1.92 0.16 -5.65
CA LEU A 110 2.08 0.44 -4.22
C LEU A 110 1.74 1.90 -3.88
N LEU A 111 2.10 2.85 -4.73
CA LEU A 111 1.70 4.26 -4.56
C LEU A 111 0.17 4.42 -4.64
N GLY A 112 -0.47 3.75 -5.60
CA GLY A 112 -1.93 3.69 -5.68
C GLY A 112 -2.55 3.08 -4.42
N ASN A 113 -2.00 1.97 -3.93
CA ASN A 113 -2.43 1.35 -2.69
C ASN A 113 -2.28 2.29 -1.48
N ALA A 114 -1.18 3.04 -1.37
CA ALA A 114 -0.97 3.99 -0.27
C ALA A 114 -2.08 5.05 -0.20
N ILE A 115 -2.56 5.52 -1.36
CA ILE A 115 -3.70 6.43 -1.46
C ILE A 115 -5.00 5.73 -1.02
N SER A 116 -5.24 4.49 -1.44
CA SER A 116 -6.41 3.71 -0.97
C SER A 116 -6.41 3.53 0.54
N VAL A 117 -5.26 3.17 1.12
CA VAL A 117 -5.09 3.05 2.57
C VAL A 117 -5.42 4.37 3.25
N ASP A 118 -4.96 5.50 2.69
CA ASP A 118 -5.24 6.82 3.26
C ASP A 118 -6.75 7.13 3.30
N PHE A 119 -7.44 6.94 2.18
CA PHE A 119 -8.89 7.15 2.09
C PHE A 119 -9.68 6.19 2.98
N ASP A 120 -9.41 4.88 2.91
CA ASP A 120 -10.14 3.86 3.67
C ASP A 120 -9.98 4.02 5.18
N TYR A 121 -8.81 4.47 5.62
CA TYR A 121 -8.44 4.43 7.02
C TYR A 121 -8.63 5.77 7.75
N PHE A 122 -8.28 6.90 7.11
CA PHE A 122 -8.33 8.21 7.75
C PHE A 122 -9.57 9.03 7.37
N SER A 123 -10.17 8.82 6.18
CA SER A 123 -11.42 9.52 5.82
C SER A 123 -12.65 8.91 6.52
N ARG A 124 -12.68 7.58 6.71
CA ARG A 124 -13.74 6.87 7.46
C ARG A 124 -13.81 7.27 8.95
N HIS A 125 -12.75 7.84 9.51
CA HIS A 125 -12.76 8.33 10.89
C HIS A 125 -13.46 9.69 11.07
N SER A 126 -13.91 10.34 9.98
CA SER A 126 -14.48 11.69 10.04
C SER A 126 -15.99 11.79 9.76
N ARG A 127 -16.62 10.82 9.08
CA ARG A 127 -18.07 10.80 8.80
C ARG A 127 -18.59 9.35 8.73
N GLY A 128 -19.78 9.12 9.30
CA GLY A 128 -20.32 7.81 9.64
C GLY A 128 -20.39 6.77 8.52
N PHE A 129 -20.38 5.50 8.97
CA PHE A 129 -20.65 4.23 8.29
C PHE A 129 -21.06 4.33 6.81
N GLY A 130 -20.12 3.99 5.91
CA GLY A 130 -20.37 3.64 4.52
C GLY A 130 -19.24 2.75 4.01
N ASP A 131 -19.56 1.50 3.62
CA ASP A 131 -18.60 0.60 2.99
C ASP A 131 -18.33 1.06 1.55
N LEU A 132 -17.32 1.90 1.37
CA LEU A 132 -16.74 2.20 0.07
C LEU A 132 -15.65 1.16 -0.23
N ILE A 133 -15.81 0.43 -1.33
CA ILE A 133 -14.76 -0.38 -1.95
C ILE A 133 -14.10 0.52 -3.00
N ILE A 134 -12.80 0.82 -2.84
CA ILE A 134 -12.05 1.62 -3.81
C ILE A 134 -11.23 0.69 -4.70
N TYR A 135 -11.58 0.64 -5.99
CA TYR A 135 -10.77 -0.01 -7.03
C TYR A 135 -9.87 1.06 -7.67
N ILE A 136 -8.55 0.90 -7.58
CA ILE A 136 -7.59 1.79 -8.26
C ILE A 136 -6.89 1.01 -9.35
N ASN A 137 -7.20 1.38 -10.59
CA ASN A 137 -6.45 1.01 -11.77
C ASN A 137 -5.38 2.09 -11.99
N VAL A 138 -4.11 1.69 -11.92
CA VAL A 138 -3.01 2.58 -12.25
C VAL A 138 -2.76 2.44 -13.75
N SER A 139 -2.80 3.55 -14.48
CA SER A 139 -2.64 3.54 -15.93
C SER A 139 -1.59 4.53 -16.40
N ASN A 140 -0.80 4.13 -17.40
CA ASN A 140 0.14 5.01 -18.07
C ASN A 140 -0.51 5.69 -19.29
N LYS A 141 -0.09 6.92 -19.58
CA LYS A 141 -0.54 7.70 -20.74
C LYS A 141 0.59 7.82 -21.74
N MET A 142 0.59 6.97 -22.76
CA MET A 142 1.48 7.16 -23.91
C MET A 142 1.04 8.41 -24.70
N LYS A 143 2.00 9.29 -25.03
CA LYS A 143 1.80 10.48 -25.86
C LYS A 143 1.83 10.13 -27.34
#